data_AF-A0AAV8WYM8-F1
#
_entry.id   AF-A0AAV8WYM8-F1
#
_cell.length_a   1.000
_cell.length_b   1.000
_cell.length_c   1.000
_cell.angle_alpha   90.00
_cell.angle_beta   90.00
_cell.angle_gamma   90.00
#
_symmetry.space_group_name_H-M   'P 1'
#
loop_
_entity.id
_entity.type
_entity.pdbx_description
1 polymer ?
#
loop_
_entity_poly.entity_id
_entity_poly.type
_entity_poly.pdbx_seq_one_letter_code
_entity_poly.pdbx_strand_id
1 'polypeptide(L)'
;MEVYVGKQPDGPYVVDNSALSVVKRLITPIALSGRNVTIDNWFSSIPLASYLLEQKLTMVGTIRKNKKELPEKFVVSKDREQYSSLFGFQKK
;
A
#
# COMPACT_ATOMS: atom_id res chain seq x y z
N MET A 1 -10.28 -4.44 -13.59
CA MET A 1 -9.08 -4.08 -14.37
C MET A 1 -9.24 -2.63 -14.79
N GLU A 2 -8.19 -1.83 -14.67
CA GLU A 2 -8.19 -0.42 -15.07
C GLU A 2 -6.96 -0.19 -15.97
N VAL A 3 -7.13 0.55 -17.07
CA VAL A 3 -6.06 0.79 -18.04
C VAL A 3 -5.33 2.08 -17.65
N TYR A 4 -4.01 2.02 -17.54
CA TYR A 4 -3.19 3.23 -17.37
C TYR A 4 -2.98 3.91 -18.73
N VAL A 5 -3.47 5.14 -18.85
CA VAL A 5 -3.46 5.93 -20.09
C VAL A 5 -2.60 7.20 -19.98
N GLY A 6 -1.71 7.27 -18.98
CA GLY A 6 -0.89 8.46 -18.75
C GLY A 6 -1.67 9.65 -18.18
N LYS A 7 -1.12 10.86 -18.35
CA LYS A 7 -1.80 12.10 -17.96
C LYS A 7 -2.88 12.43 -18.99
N GLN A 8 -4.13 12.47 -18.54
CA GLN A 8 -5.26 12.87 -19.39
C GLN A 8 -5.30 14.40 -19.56
N PRO A 9 -5.76 14.90 -20.73
CA PRO A 9 -6.03 16.32 -20.92
C PRO A 9 -7.22 16.77 -20.06
N ASP A 10 -7.28 18.06 -19.72
CA ASP A 10 -8.37 18.62 -18.91
C ASP A 10 -9.74 18.30 -19.52
N GLY A 11 -10.65 17.77 -18.69
CA GLY A 11 -11.95 17.30 -19.15
C GLY A 11 -12.59 16.25 -18.23
N PRO A 12 -13.74 15.68 -18.63
CA PRO A 12 -14.52 14.77 -17.79
C PRO A 12 -13.85 13.42 -17.53
N TYR A 13 -12.80 13.08 -18.30
CA TYR A 13 -12.07 11.82 -18.20
C TYR A 13 -10.77 11.95 -17.38
N VAL A 14 -10.46 13.13 -16.84
CA VAL A 14 -9.32 13.29 -15.93
C VAL A 14 -9.61 12.56 -14.64
N VAL A 15 -8.77 11.58 -14.32
CA VAL A 15 -8.84 10.79 -13.10
C VAL A 15 -7.52 10.83 -12.34
N ASP A 16 -7.60 10.79 -11.02
CA ASP A 16 -6.41 10.65 -10.18
C ASP A 16 -5.80 9.26 -10.36
N ASN A 17 -4.60 9.23 -10.92
CA ASN A 17 -3.79 8.03 -11.14
C ASN A 17 -2.78 7.78 -10.01
N SER A 18 -2.92 8.45 -8.87
CA SER A 18 -2.14 8.13 -7.68
C SER A 18 -2.38 6.67 -7.28
N ALA A 19 -1.33 6.03 -6.74
CA ALA A 19 -1.38 4.63 -6.34
C ALA A 19 -2.53 4.33 -5.36
N LEU A 20 -2.78 5.26 -4.43
CA LEU A 20 -3.90 5.16 -3.48
C LEU A 20 -5.25 5.14 -4.22
N SER A 21 -5.48 6.09 -5.12
CA SER A 21 -6.75 6.23 -5.82
C SER A 21 -7.02 5.04 -6.75
N VAL A 22 -6.00 4.53 -7.44
CA VAL A 22 -6.11 3.31 -8.25
C VAL A 22 -6.53 2.13 -7.38
N VAL A 23 -5.86 1.89 -6.24
CA VAL A 23 -6.22 0.76 -5.36
C VAL A 23 -7.66 0.89 -4.86
N LYS A 24 -8.09 2.08 -4.42
CA LYS A 24 -9.46 2.33 -3.93
C LYS A 24 -10.53 1.96 -4.98
N ARG A 25 -10.31 2.32 -6.25
CA ARG A 25 -11.21 1.94 -7.34
C ARG A 25 -11.20 0.43 -7.58
N LEU A 26 -10.02 -0.17 -7.67
CA LEU A 26 -9.87 -1.60 -7.98
C LEU A 26 -10.47 -2.52 -6.91
N ILE A 27 -10.43 -2.14 -5.63
CA ILE A 27 -10.96 -2.97 -4.53
C ILE A 27 -12.46 -2.85 -4.34
N THR A 28 -13.13 -1.88 -4.98
CA THR A 28 -14.57 -1.61 -4.78
C THR A 28 -15.43 -2.88 -4.93
N PRO A 29 -15.21 -3.77 -5.91
CA PRO A 29 -16.01 -5.00 -6.07
C PRO A 29 -15.85 -6.02 -4.94
N ILE A 30 -14.79 -5.92 -4.13
CA ILE A 30 -14.49 -6.84 -3.02
C ILE A 30 -14.58 -6.17 -1.66
N ALA A 31 -15.02 -4.91 -1.60
CA ALA A 31 -15.19 -4.21 -0.33
C ALA A 31 -16.13 -4.99 0.61
N LEU A 32 -15.86 -4.91 1.92
CA LEU A 32 -16.62 -5.57 2.98
C LEU A 32 -16.56 -7.11 2.99
N SER A 33 -15.80 -7.73 2.09
CA SER A 33 -15.82 -9.17 1.92
C SER A 33 -14.91 -9.95 2.89
N GLY A 34 -14.09 -9.28 3.71
CA GLY A 34 -13.13 -9.96 4.60
C GLY A 34 -11.93 -10.58 3.89
N ARG A 35 -11.67 -10.22 2.63
CA ARG A 35 -10.56 -10.78 1.84
C ARG A 35 -9.22 -10.10 2.16
N ASN A 36 -8.13 -10.80 1.82
CA ASN A 36 -6.78 -10.25 1.82
C ASN A 36 -6.40 -9.78 0.42
N VAL A 37 -5.70 -8.66 0.33
CA VAL A 37 -5.14 -8.12 -0.91
C VAL A 37 -3.61 -8.14 -0.82
N THR A 38 -2.96 -8.86 -1.74
CA THR A 38 -1.50 -8.80 -1.89
C THR A 38 -1.14 -7.70 -2.87
N ILE A 39 -0.22 -6.81 -2.47
CA ILE A 39 0.03 -5.53 -3.15
C ILE A 39 1.54 -5.31 -3.35
N ASP A 40 1.94 -4.83 -4.53
CA ASP A 40 3.33 -4.43 -4.81
C ASP A 40 3.75 -3.14 -4.07
N ASN A 41 5.06 -2.93 -3.90
CA ASN A 41 5.62 -1.78 -3.21
C ASN A 41 5.17 -0.42 -3.75
N TRP A 42 4.86 -0.30 -5.05
CA TRP A 42 4.40 0.96 -5.65
C TRP A 42 3.06 1.40 -5.06
N PHE A 43 2.22 0.43 -4.71
CA PHE A 43 0.88 0.65 -4.19
C PHE A 43 0.82 0.56 -2.66
N SER A 44 1.83 0.00 -2.02
CA SER A 44 1.91 -0.12 -0.56
C SER A 44 2.09 1.22 0.18
N SER A 45 1.35 1.41 1.26
CA SER A 45 1.59 2.47 2.25
C SER A 45 0.82 2.16 3.55
N ILE A 46 1.26 2.73 4.68
CA ILE A 46 0.55 2.58 5.95
C ILE A 46 -0.86 3.20 5.89
N PRO A 47 -1.07 4.42 5.34
CA PRO A 47 -2.42 4.98 5.18
C PRO A 47 -3.35 4.10 4.34
N LEU A 48 -2.84 3.42 3.31
CA LEU A 48 -3.65 2.47 2.54
C LEU A 48 -4.08 1.27 3.38
N ALA A 49 -3.19 0.74 4.23
CA ALA A 49 -3.50 -0.38 5.11
C ALA A 49 -4.65 -0.03 6.07
N SER A 50 -4.63 1.17 6.65
CA SER A 50 -5.72 1.68 7.51
C SER A 50 -7.04 1.79 6.73
N TYR A 51 -7.01 2.39 5.54
CA TYR A 51 -8.19 2.50 4.70
C TYR A 51 -8.80 1.14 4.32
N LEU A 52 -7.97 0.16 3.93
CA LEU A 52 -8.45 -1.18 3.58
C LEU A 52 -9.09 -1.87 4.78
N LEU A 53 -8.55 -1.65 5.99
CA LEU A 53 -9.13 -2.20 7.21
C LEU A 53 -10.53 -1.65 7.50
N GLU A 54 -10.78 -0.36 7.24
CA GLU A 54 -12.12 0.25 7.29
C GLU A 54 -13.08 -0.39 6.28
N GLN A 55 -12.57 -0.86 5.14
CA GLN A 55 -13.33 -1.61 4.13
C GLN A 55 -13.43 -3.11 4.43
N LYS A 56 -13.09 -3.55 5.66
CA LYS A 56 -13.02 -4.97 6.06
C LYS A 56 -12.17 -5.80 5.08
N LEU A 57 -11.07 -5.21 4.62
CA LEU A 57 -10.04 -5.86 3.84
C LEU A 57 -8.74 -5.86 4.65
N THR A 58 -7.89 -6.85 4.39
CA THR A 58 -6.52 -6.88 4.91
C THR A 58 -5.53 -6.78 3.76
N MET A 59 -4.29 -6.39 4.05
CA MET A 59 -3.26 -6.31 3.02
C MET A 59 -1.95 -6.95 3.44
N VAL A 60 -1.26 -7.51 2.45
CA VAL A 60 0.13 -7.94 2.55
C VAL A 60 0.89 -7.31 1.39
N GLY A 61 2.06 -6.78 1.65
CA GLY A 61 2.87 -6.17 0.60
C GLY A 61 4.27 -5.85 1.09
N THR A 62 5.16 -5.60 0.13
CA THR A 62 6.47 -5.04 0.44
C THR A 62 6.34 -3.52 0.55
N ILE A 63 7.17 -2.88 1.37
CA ILE A 63 7.18 -1.43 1.54
C ILE A 63 8.56 -0.86 1.19
N ARG A 64 8.59 0.26 0.46
CA ARG A 64 9.86 0.89 0.09
C ARG A 64 10.57 1.47 1.31
N LYS A 65 11.88 1.27 1.39
CA LYS A 65 12.72 1.74 2.52
C LYS A 65 12.69 3.25 2.78
N ASN A 66 12.24 4.06 1.81
CA ASN A 66 12.17 5.51 1.91
C ASN A 66 10.86 6.03 2.51
N LYS A 67 9.96 5.13 2.95
CA LYS A 67 8.71 5.50 3.62
C LYS A 67 9.01 6.02 5.03
N LYS A 68 8.52 7.23 5.32
CA LYS A 68 8.78 7.94 6.59
C LYS A 68 8.15 7.24 7.80
N GLU A 69 7.18 6.38 7.55
CA GLU A 69 6.46 5.62 8.54
C GLU A 69 7.27 4.41 9.07
N LEU A 70 8.39 4.07 8.42
CA LEU A 70 9.28 3.00 8.86
C LEU A 70 10.25 3.49 9.93
N PRO A 71 10.32 2.84 11.11
CA PRO A 71 11.34 3.14 12.09
C PRO A 71 12.74 2.86 11.54
N GLU A 72 13.72 3.68 11.92
CA GLU A 72 15.11 3.56 11.43
C GLU A 72 15.71 2.16 11.65
N LYS A 73 15.33 1.48 12.75
CA LYS A 73 15.75 0.11 13.07
C LYS A 73 15.38 -0.92 11.98
N PHE A 74 14.35 -0.65 11.18
CA PHE A 74 13.96 -1.54 10.06
C PHE A 74 14.68 -1.20 8.75
N VAL A 75 15.31 -0.02 8.66
CA VAL A 75 15.95 0.49 7.44
C VAL A 75 17.48 0.32 7.50
N VAL A 76 18.09 0.57 8.66
CA VAL A 76 19.54 0.46 8.85
C VAL A 76 19.94 -1.00 9.07
N SER A 77 20.87 -1.51 8.26
CA SER A 77 21.32 -2.91 8.31
C SER A 77 22.82 -3.09 8.60
N LYS A 78 23.56 -2.01 8.84
CA LYS A 78 25.04 -2.01 8.90
C LYS A 78 25.60 -3.01 9.92
N ASP A 79 24.90 -3.23 11.02
CA ASP A 79 25.33 -4.10 12.12
C ASP A 79 24.34 -5.26 12.37
N ARG A 80 23.49 -5.58 11.39
CA ARG A 80 22.49 -6.64 11.51
C ARG A 80 23.06 -7.96 11.02
N GLU A 81 22.93 -9.02 11.84
CA GLU A 81 23.34 -10.38 11.46
C GLU A 81 22.66 -10.83 10.15
N GLN A 82 23.42 -11.47 9.26
CA GLN A 82 22.89 -11.97 8.00
C GLN A 82 21.77 -12.98 8.26
N TYR A 83 20.70 -12.93 7.45
CA TYR A 83 19.50 -13.77 7.60
C TYR A 83 18.69 -13.58 8.89
N SER A 84 19.07 -12.65 9.77
CA SER A 84 18.20 -12.25 10.88
C SER A 84 17.02 -11.40 10.40
N SER A 85 15.93 -11.43 11.17
CA SER A 85 14.72 -10.65 10.92
C SER A 85 14.30 -9.88 12.17
N LEU A 86 13.64 -8.75 11.96
CA LEU A 86 13.08 -7.90 13.02
C LEU A 86 11.58 -7.77 12.79
N PHE A 87 10.83 -7.76 13.88
CA PHE A 87 9.38 -7.61 13.86
C PHE A 87 8.97 -6.45 14.74
N GLY A 88 7.97 -5.69 14.30
CA GLY A 88 7.41 -4.57 15.03
C GLY A 88 5.92 -4.48 14.76
N PHE A 89 5.18 -4.07 15.78
CA PHE A 89 3.73 -4.00 15.75
C PHE A 89 3.27 -2.66 16.29
N GLN A 90 2.26 -2.07 15.66
CA GLN A 90 1.57 -0.90 16.19
C GLN A 90 0.29 -1.36 16.89
N LYS A 91 -0.08 -0.72 18.00
CA LYS A 91 -1.40 -0.91 18.60
C LYS A 91 -2.47 -0.37 17.64
N LYS A 92 -3.61 -1.07 17.62
CA LYS A 92 -4.78 -0.66 16.84
C LYS A 92 -5.47 0.52 17.51
#